data_AF-A0A7K0I749-F1
#
_entry.id   AF-A0A7K0I749-F1
#
_cell.length_a   1.000
_cell.length_b   1.000
_cell.length_c   1.000
_cell.angle_alpha   90.00
_cell.angle_beta   90.00
_cell.angle_gamma   90.00
#
_symmetry.space_group_name_H-M   'P 1'
#
loop_
_entity.id
_entity.type
_entity.pdbx_description
1 polymer ?
#
loop_
_entity_poly.entity_id
_entity_poly.type
_entity_poly.pdbx_seq_one_letter_code
_entity_poly.pdbx_strand_id
1 'polypeptide(L)' 'SVDCATTLKRMRPAPQGRGYRIRKRSNHVTLFVDTLSKNDSQN' A
#
# COMPACT_ATOMS: atom_id res chain seq x y z
N SER A 1 0.40 -11.04 -0.21
CA SER A 1 -0.68 -10.44 -1.02
C SER A 1 -0.78 -8.96 -0.73
N VAL A 2 -1.34 -8.18 -1.66
CA VAL A 2 -1.61 -6.74 -1.45
C VAL A 2 -3.10 -6.50 -1.76
N ASP A 3 -3.84 -6.11 -0.74
CA ASP A 3 -5.27 -5.86 -0.82
C ASP A 3 -5.58 -4.37 -0.70
N CYS A 4 -6.81 -4.01 -1.10
CA CYS A 4 -7.28 -2.64 -0.98
C CYS A 4 -7.55 -2.29 0.48
N ALA A 5 -6.82 -1.28 0.99
CA ALA A 5 -7.13 -0.64 2.26
C ALA A 5 -7.95 0.65 2.06
N THR A 6 -8.31 1.29 3.17
CA THR A 6 -9.15 2.50 3.16
C THR A 6 -8.49 3.64 2.38
N THR A 7 -9.28 4.48 1.70
CA THR A 7 -8.74 5.61 0.92
C THR A 7 -9.26 6.93 1.48
N LEU A 8 -8.35 7.82 1.88
CA LEU A 8 -8.69 9.17 2.33
C LEU A 8 -8.89 10.10 1.14
N LYS A 9 -9.93 10.93 1.20
CA LYS A 9 -10.23 11.97 0.20
C LYS A 9 -9.86 13.34 0.76
N ARG A 10 -9.15 14.14 -0.03
CA ARG A 10 -8.77 15.54 0.29
C ARG A 10 -9.13 16.45 -0.89
N MET A 11 -9.38 17.71 -0.60
CA MET A 11 -9.59 18.74 -1.61
C MET A 11 -8.28 19.50 -1.86
N ARG A 12 -8.02 19.84 -3.12
CA ARG A 12 -6.96 20.76 -3.53
C ARG A 12 -7.62 22.00 -4.14
N PRO A 13 -7.28 23.21 -3.70
CA PRO A 13 -7.76 24.42 -4.36
C PRO A 13 -7.20 24.48 -5.79
N ALA A 14 -8.02 24.93 -6.73
CA ALA A 14 -7.66 25.21 -8.11
C ALA A 14 -8.24 26.57 -8.54
N PRO A 15 -7.71 27.19 -9.62
CA PRO A 15 -8.19 28.47 -10.11
C PRO A 15 -9.69 28.46 -10.43
N GLN A 16 -10.32 29.64 -10.47
CA GLN A 16 -11.74 29.83 -10.79
C GLN A 16 -12.71 29.14 -9.80
N GLY A 17 -12.37 29.08 -8.51
CA GLY A 17 -13.22 28.48 -7.48
C GLY A 17 -13.38 26.96 -7.61
N ARG A 18 -12.53 26.31 -8.41
CA ARG A 18 -12.57 24.86 -8.60
C ARG A 18 -11.82 24.15 -7.49
N GLY A 19 -12.27 22.95 -7.16
CA GLY A 19 -11.59 22.08 -6.21
C GLY A 19 -11.34 20.71 -6.82
N TYR A 20 -10.08 20.31 -6.94
CA TYR A 20 -9.73 18.98 -7.43
C TYR A 20 -9.63 17.98 -6.29
N ARG A 21 -10.04 16.73 -6.57
CA ARG A 21 -10.01 15.64 -5.59
C ARG A 21 -8.64 14.98 -5.58
N ILE A 22 -7.98 14.97 -4.43
CA ILE A 22 -6.81 14.12 -4.16
C ILE A 22 -7.28 12.87 -3.41
N ARG A 23 -6.84 11.69 -3.85
CA ARG A 23 -7.01 10.42 -3.12
C ARG A 23 -5.67 10.00 -2.51
N LYS A 24 -5.64 9.78 -1.20
CA LYS A 24 -4.50 9.18 -0.49
C LYS A 24 -4.86 7.71 -0.22
N ARG A 25 -4.36 6.83 -1.09
CA ARG A 25 -4.61 5.38 -1.02
C ARG A 25 -3.62 4.78 -0.02
N SER A 26 -4.11 3.97 0.91
CA SER A 26 -3.27 3.04 1.66
C SER A 26 -3.38 1.65 1.06
N ASN A 27 -2.44 0.78 1.41
CA ASN A 27 -2.40 -0.62 1.00
C ASN A 27 -2.49 -1.51 2.24
N HIS A 28 -3.11 -2.68 2.11
CA HIS A 28 -3.05 -3.75 3.12
C HIS A 28 -2.09 -4.82 2.60
N VAL A 29 -0.91 -4.94 3.22
CA VAL A 29 0.15 -5.85 2.77
C VAL A 29 0.24 -7.03 3.72
N THR A 30 0.09 -8.24 3.19
CA THR A 30 0.25 -9.49 3.94
C THR A 30 1.44 -10.26 3.39
N LEU A 31 2.39 -10.61 4.26
CA LEU A 31 3.57 -11.40 3.92
C LEU A 31 3.47 -12.75 4.60
N PHE A 32 3.67 -13.80 3.83
CA PHE A 32 3.87 -15.14 4.36
C PHE A 32 5.38 -15.36 4.46
N VAL A 33 5.85 -15.78 5.63
CA VAL A 33 7.26 -16.05 5.88
C VAL A 33 7.36 -17.48 6.34
N ASP A 34 8.09 -18.28 5.58
CA ASP A 34 8.46 -19.64 5.97
C ASP A 34 9.78 -19.62 6.74
N THR A 35 10.01 -20.66 7.54
CA THR A 35 11.29 -20.83 8.22
C THR A 35 12.36 -21.25 7.21
N LEU A 36 13.49 -20.53 7.23
CA LEU A 36 14.66 -20.95 6.48
C LEU A 36 15.17 -22.26 7.08
N SER A 37 14.88 -23.38 6.41
CA SER A 37 15.55 -24.64 6.68
C SER A 37 17.00 -24.46 6.26
N LYS A 38 17.90 -24.14 7.21
CA LYS A 38 19.36 -24.17 7.01
C LYS A 38 19.83 -25.62 6.83
N ASN A 39 19.37 -26.27 5.78
CA ASN A 39 19.86 -27.57 5.34
C ASN A 39 20.38 -27.40 3.92
N ASP A 40 21.39 -26.56 3.74
CA ASP A 40 22.18 -26.52 2.52
C ASP A 40 23.65 -26.75 2.90
N SER A 41 24.08 -27.98 2.59
CA SER A 41 25.43 -28.45 2.31
C SER A 41 26.38 -28.68 3.50
N GLN A 42 26.12 -29.73 4.29
CA GLN A 42 27.20 -30.66 4.65
C GLN A 42 27.36 -31.67 3.51
N ASN A 43 28.25 -31.37 2.58
CA ASN A 43 29.13 -32.33 1.90
C ASN A 43 30.18 -31.55 1.12
#